data_AF-A0A1F9S204-F1
#
_entry.id   AF-A0A1F9S204-F1
#
_cell.length_a   1.000
_cell.length_b   1.000
_cell.length_c   1.000
_cell.angle_alpha   90.00
_cell.angle_beta   90.00
_cell.angle_gamma   90.00
#
_symmetry.space_group_name_H-M   'P 1'
#
loop_
_entity.id
_entity.type
_entity.pdbx_description
1 polymer ?
#
loop_
_entity_poly.entity_id
_entity_poly.type
_entity_poly.pdbx_seq_one_letter_code
_entity_poly.pdbx_strand_id
1 'polypeptide(L)'
;MGALLLSVLLAAAAQAAPEVQAPVTTHPGTRKLSEPLREALRRVNRELSGTEYGRYLLTLTAQVPIVERRQTYGRPVRAVLAPEPVIEVDAERAPRLLPLEFELLFLRARWKALCALPIELADEEMAAEQSVLEHALQKAEADKEFAAKLRQATAGARELVESRRRMQKSARGQGNQDPVLFPGMPPKDPLARIAFGLYLFSEDPYAVYAAAVDTAGLGPEAVTLTELKDFLDLHGADAARVQYRADGRLAVVEGRVYPGRVARAAAAVRDREGLARVEERLGPFRGAAQQDLTKRVNAWLRSVP
;
A
#
# COMPACT_ATOMS: atom_id res chain seq x y z
N MET A 1 25.43 12.71 -63.90
CA MET A 1 26.11 13.08 -62.63
C MET A 1 25.01 13.28 -61.58
N GLY A 2 24.84 12.51 -60.52
CA GLY A 2 25.50 11.30 -60.03
C GLY A 2 24.47 10.51 -59.21
N ALA A 3 24.59 9.19 -59.26
CA ALA A 3 23.81 8.24 -58.47
C ALA A 3 24.59 7.86 -57.20
N LEU A 4 23.88 7.17 -56.31
CA LEU A 4 24.35 6.13 -55.35
C LEU A 4 24.61 6.51 -53.88
N LEU A 5 23.90 5.74 -53.04
CA LEU A 5 24.28 5.12 -51.77
C LEU A 5 24.37 6.02 -50.52
N LEU A 6 23.56 5.73 -49.50
CA LEU A 6 23.95 4.76 -48.47
C LEU A 6 22.80 4.55 -47.46
N SER A 7 22.14 3.41 -47.59
CA SER A 7 21.63 2.65 -46.45
C SER A 7 22.82 2.23 -45.60
N VAL A 8 22.79 2.44 -44.28
CA VAL A 8 23.45 1.69 -43.19
C VAL A 8 23.50 2.63 -41.98
N LEU A 9 22.67 2.33 -40.98
CA LEU A 9 22.99 2.48 -39.54
C LEU A 9 21.87 1.79 -38.76
N LEU A 10 21.75 0.49 -39.01
CA LEU A 10 20.91 -0.45 -38.28
C LEU A 10 21.84 -1.59 -37.83
N ALA A 11 22.85 -1.23 -37.04
CA ALA A 11 23.74 -2.14 -36.30
C ALA A 11 24.79 -1.36 -35.52
N ALA A 12 24.44 -0.81 -34.36
CA ALA A 12 25.40 -0.55 -33.29
C ALA A 12 24.67 -0.32 -31.98
N ALA A 13 25.14 -0.99 -30.93
CA ALA A 13 24.69 -0.90 -29.54
C ALA A 13 23.42 -1.70 -29.18
N ALA A 14 23.48 -3.01 -29.41
CA ALA A 14 23.25 -3.94 -28.30
C ALA A 14 24.38 -3.76 -27.27
N GLN A 15 24.40 -2.59 -26.61
CA GLN A 15 25.10 -2.46 -25.35
C GLN A 15 24.17 -3.12 -24.34
N ALA A 16 24.66 -4.20 -23.73
CA ALA A 16 24.08 -4.70 -22.50
C ALA A 16 23.77 -3.47 -21.64
N ALA A 17 22.48 -3.26 -21.35
CA ALA A 17 22.06 -2.20 -20.47
C ALA A 17 23.00 -2.26 -19.25
N PRO A 18 23.64 -1.14 -18.87
CA PRO A 18 24.54 -1.15 -17.73
C PRO A 18 23.77 -1.82 -16.61
N GLU A 19 24.35 -2.87 -16.04
CA GLU A 19 23.77 -3.61 -14.93
C GLU A 19 23.39 -2.56 -13.89
N VAL A 20 22.11 -2.18 -13.86
CA VAL A 20 21.63 -1.10 -13.01
C VAL A 20 21.88 -1.64 -11.62
N GLN A 21 22.96 -1.17 -10.99
CA GLN A 21 23.23 -1.45 -9.60
C GLN A 21 22.07 -0.81 -8.85
N ALA A 22 21.05 -1.63 -8.59
CA ALA A 22 19.86 -1.19 -7.90
C ALA A 22 20.34 -0.54 -6.61
N PRO A 23 19.96 0.70 -6.31
CA PRO A 23 20.50 1.45 -5.19
C PRO A 23 20.28 0.62 -3.92
N VAL A 24 21.36 0.06 -3.38
CA VAL A 24 21.36 -0.52 -2.05
C VAL A 24 21.36 0.69 -1.13
N THR A 25 20.30 0.86 -0.33
CA THR A 25 20.15 1.99 0.59
C THR A 25 21.48 2.25 1.30
N THR A 26 22.03 3.45 1.15
CA THR A 26 23.39 3.79 1.61
C THR A 26 23.49 3.95 3.13
N HIS A 27 22.39 3.71 3.85
CA HIS A 27 22.30 3.90 5.28
C HIS A 27 23.20 2.91 6.06
N PRO A 28 23.93 3.36 7.10
CA PRO A 28 24.78 2.49 7.93
C PRO A 28 24.07 1.27 8.51
N GLY A 29 22.77 1.39 8.81
CA GLY A 29 21.92 0.30 9.32
C GLY A 29 21.83 -0.89 8.37
N THR A 30 21.81 -0.64 7.06
CA THR A 30 21.72 -1.68 6.01
C THR A 30 23.00 -2.52 5.92
N ARG A 31 24.14 -2.02 6.42
CA ARG A 31 25.41 -2.78 6.46
C ARG A 31 25.40 -3.91 7.49
N LYS A 32 24.49 -3.87 8.47
CA LYS A 32 24.37 -4.89 9.53
C LYS A 32 23.41 -6.03 9.18
N LEU A 33 22.79 -6.02 8.00
CA LEU A 33 21.86 -7.07 7.57
C LEU A 33 22.58 -8.37 7.27
N SER A 34 21.90 -9.50 7.49
CA SER A 34 22.34 -10.83 7.07
C SER A 34 22.49 -10.91 5.55
N GLU A 35 23.40 -11.76 5.05
CA GLU A 35 23.62 -11.90 3.61
C GLU A 35 22.36 -12.36 2.84
N PRO A 36 21.54 -13.31 3.36
CA PRO A 36 20.29 -13.69 2.72
C PRO A 36 19.34 -12.50 2.54
N LEU A 37 19.24 -11.63 3.55
CA LEU A 37 18.38 -10.45 3.49
C LEU A 37 18.93 -9.40 2.51
N ARG A 38 20.26 -9.17 2.49
CA ARG A 38 20.87 -8.27 1.50
C ARG A 38 20.56 -8.72 0.08
N GLU A 39 20.67 -10.01 -0.19
CA GLU A 39 20.39 -10.57 -1.51
C GLU A 39 18.91 -10.45 -1.88
N ALA A 40 17.99 -10.75 -0.95
CA ALA A 40 16.56 -10.54 -1.16
C ALA A 40 16.23 -9.06 -1.47
N LEU A 41 16.85 -8.12 -0.73
CA LEU A 41 16.68 -6.68 -0.96
C LEU A 41 17.26 -6.22 -2.30
N ARG A 42 18.41 -6.76 -2.73
CA ARG A 42 18.98 -6.47 -4.06
C ARG A 42 18.01 -6.89 -5.17
N ARG A 43 17.43 -8.08 -5.05
CA ARG A 43 16.43 -8.60 -6.00
C ARG A 43 15.19 -7.71 -6.03
N VAL A 44 14.61 -7.41 -4.87
CA VAL A 44 13.43 -6.53 -4.81
C VAL A 44 13.73 -5.13 -5.33
N ASN A 45 14.87 -4.52 -4.99
CA ASN A 45 15.22 -3.21 -5.53
C ASN A 45 15.38 -3.25 -7.07
N ARG A 46 15.86 -4.37 -7.63
CA ARG A 46 15.89 -4.58 -9.09
C ARG A 46 14.47 -4.64 -9.66
N GLU A 47 13.59 -5.43 -9.06
CA GLU A 47 12.18 -5.53 -9.47
C GLU A 47 11.47 -4.16 -9.41
N LEU A 48 11.63 -3.43 -8.31
CA LEU A 48 11.08 -2.09 -8.13
C LEU A 48 11.68 -1.09 -9.12
N SER A 49 12.96 -1.20 -9.46
CA SER A 49 13.59 -0.31 -10.45
C SER A 49 13.05 -0.52 -11.87
N GLY A 50 12.36 -1.64 -12.13
CA GLY A 50 11.71 -1.92 -13.41
C GLY A 50 10.50 -1.03 -13.70
N THR A 51 9.84 -0.50 -12.67
CA THR A 51 8.64 0.35 -12.82
C THR A 51 8.98 1.81 -12.53
N GLU A 52 8.23 2.75 -13.12
CA GLU A 52 8.42 4.19 -12.84
C GLU A 52 8.08 4.50 -11.38
N TYR A 53 6.98 3.94 -10.89
CA TYR A 53 6.53 4.10 -9.52
C TYR A 53 7.53 3.52 -8.52
N GLY A 54 8.07 2.33 -8.79
CA GLY A 54 9.07 1.71 -7.93
C GLY A 54 10.38 2.49 -7.91
N ARG A 55 10.84 3.04 -9.04
CA ARG A 55 11.99 3.97 -9.09
C ARG A 55 11.74 5.23 -8.26
N TYR A 56 10.58 5.86 -8.42
CA TYR A 56 10.19 7.04 -7.65
C TYR A 56 10.23 6.75 -6.14
N LEU A 57 9.62 5.64 -5.72
CA LEU A 57 9.56 5.27 -4.31
C LEU A 57 10.96 4.93 -3.75
N LEU A 58 11.79 4.19 -4.50
CA LEU A 58 13.17 3.90 -4.12
C LEU A 58 13.98 5.19 -3.91
N THR A 59 13.84 6.16 -4.81
CA THR A 59 14.55 7.45 -4.70
C THR A 59 14.11 8.22 -3.47
N LEU A 60 12.80 8.37 -3.24
CA LEU A 60 12.30 9.15 -2.10
C LEU A 60 12.55 8.49 -0.74
N THR A 61 12.74 7.17 -0.73
CA THR A 61 12.98 6.41 0.50
C THR A 61 14.41 5.87 0.59
N ALA A 62 15.35 6.44 -0.18
CA ALA A 62 16.74 6.01 -0.18
C ALA A 62 17.44 6.17 1.19
N GLN A 63 17.01 7.18 1.96
CA GLN A 63 17.54 7.50 3.28
C GLN A 63 16.86 6.73 4.42
N VAL A 64 15.73 6.08 4.17
CA VAL A 64 14.99 5.33 5.19
C VAL A 64 15.83 4.10 5.59
N PRO A 65 16.24 3.97 6.86
CA PRO A 65 17.03 2.83 7.30
C PRO A 65 16.24 1.53 7.18
N ILE A 66 16.92 0.47 6.74
CA ILE A 66 16.40 -0.90 6.81
C ILE A 66 17.10 -1.61 7.94
N VAL A 67 16.33 -2.21 8.85
CA VAL A 67 16.87 -2.95 10.00
C VAL A 67 16.29 -4.35 10.04
N GLU A 68 17.14 -5.33 10.33
CA GLU A 68 16.75 -6.71 10.55
C GLU A 68 16.44 -6.91 12.04
N ARG A 69 15.29 -7.49 12.35
CA ARG A 69 14.87 -7.80 13.72
C ARG A 69 14.22 -9.18 13.79
N ARG A 70 14.26 -9.82 14.96
CA ARG A 70 13.42 -11.00 15.22
C ARG A 70 12.13 -10.53 15.87
N GLN A 71 10.99 -10.87 15.27
CA GLN A 71 9.69 -10.46 15.79
C GLN A 71 8.74 -11.66 15.85
N THR A 72 7.99 -11.74 16.93
CA THR A 72 7.01 -12.82 17.12
C THR A 72 5.66 -12.49 16.46
N TYR A 73 5.34 -11.21 16.29
CA TYR A 73 4.02 -10.73 15.85
C TYR A 73 4.11 -9.69 14.73
N GLY A 74 2.97 -9.37 14.09
CA GLY A 74 2.87 -8.36 13.03
C GLY A 74 3.31 -8.85 11.64
N ARG A 75 3.49 -7.91 10.71
CA ARG A 75 3.92 -8.22 9.33
C ARG A 75 5.43 -8.52 9.27
N PRO A 76 5.90 -9.44 8.40
CA PRO A 76 7.33 -9.73 8.24
C PRO A 76 8.15 -8.55 7.69
N VAL A 77 7.50 -7.59 7.05
CA VAL A 77 8.11 -6.33 6.60
C VAL A 77 7.15 -5.21 6.96
N ARG A 78 7.62 -4.18 7.66
CA ARG A 78 6.78 -3.05 8.09
C ARG A 78 7.58 -1.76 8.23
N ALA A 79 6.88 -0.63 8.11
CA ALA A 79 7.41 0.66 8.52
C ALA A 79 7.14 0.89 10.00
N VAL A 80 8.13 1.41 10.72
CA VAL A 80 8.01 1.96 12.08
C VAL A 80 8.29 3.45 11.97
N LEU A 81 7.34 4.29 12.38
CA LEU A 81 7.30 5.70 11.99
C LEU A 81 7.93 6.67 13.00
N ALA A 82 8.27 6.23 14.21
CA ALA A 82 8.67 7.12 15.31
C ALA A 82 10.00 6.71 15.99
N PRO A 83 10.87 7.69 16.36
CA PRO A 83 10.82 9.12 16.03
C PRO A 83 11.25 9.45 14.59
N GLU A 84 11.88 8.51 13.90
CA GLU A 84 12.22 8.58 12.48
C GLU A 84 11.75 7.30 11.78
N PRO A 85 11.29 7.37 10.51
CA PRO A 85 10.80 6.21 9.81
C PRO A 85 11.93 5.20 9.56
N VAL A 86 11.67 3.94 9.90
CA VAL A 86 12.55 2.77 9.66
C VAL A 86 11.73 1.66 9.04
N ILE A 87 12.33 0.91 8.12
CA ILE A 87 11.75 -0.34 7.62
C ILE A 87 12.34 -1.50 8.41
N GLU A 88 11.50 -2.14 9.22
CA GLU A 88 11.86 -3.36 9.94
C GLU A 88 11.55 -4.58 9.06
N VAL A 89 12.54 -5.46 8.93
CA VAL A 89 12.41 -6.75 8.25
C VAL A 89 12.66 -7.88 9.24
N ASP A 90 11.73 -8.81 9.29
CA ASP A 90 11.80 -9.98 10.16
C ASP A 90 12.83 -10.99 9.65
N ALA A 91 13.88 -11.22 10.45
CA ALA A 91 15.00 -12.09 10.09
C ALA A 91 14.60 -13.54 9.81
N GLU A 92 13.52 -14.03 10.43
CA GLU A 92 13.11 -15.43 10.34
C GLU A 92 12.00 -15.64 9.31
N ARG A 93 11.06 -14.69 9.23
CA ARG A 93 9.91 -14.79 8.34
C ARG A 93 10.18 -14.24 6.96
N ALA A 94 10.96 -13.16 6.81
CA ALA A 94 11.19 -12.54 5.51
C ALA A 94 11.90 -13.48 4.51
N PRO A 95 12.92 -14.28 4.89
CA PRO A 95 13.56 -15.22 3.96
C PRO A 95 12.63 -16.34 3.45
N ARG A 96 11.49 -16.56 4.09
CA ARG A 96 10.50 -17.59 3.70
C ARG A 96 9.42 -17.05 2.76
N LEU A 97 9.41 -15.74 2.53
CA LEU A 97 8.44 -15.11 1.63
C LEU A 97 8.78 -15.44 0.18
N LEU A 98 7.74 -15.59 -0.64
CA LEU A 98 7.92 -15.64 -2.08
C LEU A 98 8.49 -14.31 -2.57
N PRO A 99 9.28 -14.28 -3.67
CA PRO A 99 9.87 -13.04 -4.18
C PRO A 99 8.85 -11.92 -4.39
N LEU A 100 7.70 -12.24 -5.01
CA LEU A 100 6.60 -11.29 -5.19
C LEU A 100 5.99 -10.87 -3.86
N GLU A 101 5.82 -11.76 -2.89
CA GLU A 101 5.28 -11.39 -1.57
C GLU A 101 6.19 -10.39 -0.86
N PHE A 102 7.50 -10.64 -0.88
CA PHE A 102 8.50 -9.75 -0.30
C PHE A 102 8.53 -8.40 -1.01
N GLU A 103 8.46 -8.40 -2.35
CA GLU A 103 8.37 -7.18 -3.18
C GLU A 103 7.18 -6.30 -2.76
N LEU A 104 5.96 -6.86 -2.69
CA LEU A 104 4.75 -6.08 -2.38
C LEU A 104 4.75 -5.57 -0.93
N LEU A 105 5.18 -6.40 0.03
CA LEU A 105 5.27 -5.98 1.43
C LEU A 105 6.33 -4.88 1.62
N PHE A 106 7.44 -4.96 0.88
CA PHE A 106 8.50 -3.96 0.92
C PHE A 106 8.10 -2.65 0.23
N LEU A 107 7.38 -2.72 -0.91
CA LEU A 107 6.76 -1.56 -1.55
C LEU A 107 5.83 -0.85 -0.56
N ARG A 108 4.92 -1.60 0.09
CA ARG A 108 4.00 -1.08 1.10
C ARG A 108 4.76 -0.40 2.24
N ALA A 109 5.79 -1.04 2.78
CA ALA A 109 6.57 -0.50 3.89
C ALA A 109 7.31 0.79 3.48
N ARG A 110 7.89 0.85 2.27
CA ARG A 110 8.48 2.09 1.74
C ARG A 110 7.44 3.19 1.60
N TRP A 111 6.25 2.87 1.08
CA TRP A 111 5.17 3.85 0.94
C TRP A 111 4.76 4.43 2.30
N LYS A 112 4.51 3.59 3.30
CA LYS A 112 4.20 4.05 4.67
C LYS A 112 5.35 4.86 5.28
N ALA A 113 6.59 4.43 5.08
CA ALA A 113 7.77 5.16 5.55
C ALA A 113 7.96 6.51 4.86
N LEU A 114 7.56 6.63 3.59
CA LEU A 114 7.55 7.90 2.86
C LEU A 114 6.52 8.87 3.45
N CYS A 115 5.31 8.39 3.70
CA CYS A 115 4.26 9.21 4.30
C CYS A 115 4.63 9.61 5.74
N ALA A 116 5.28 8.72 6.49
CA ALA A 116 5.75 8.98 7.86
C ALA A 116 4.67 9.63 8.74
N LEU A 117 3.44 9.11 8.67
CA LEU A 117 2.32 9.70 9.38
C LEU A 117 2.55 9.60 10.90
N PRO A 118 2.17 10.63 11.67
CA PRO A 118 2.32 10.59 13.12
C PRO A 118 1.36 9.59 13.79
N ILE A 119 0.38 9.08 13.03
CA ILE A 119 -0.67 8.16 13.46
C ILE A 119 -0.99 7.19 12.32
N GLU A 120 -1.32 5.95 12.66
CA GLU A 120 -1.87 5.02 11.68
C GLU A 120 -3.32 5.40 11.36
N LEU A 121 -3.60 5.56 10.07
CA LEU A 121 -4.93 5.88 9.56
C LEU A 121 -5.41 4.74 8.65
N ALA A 122 -6.71 4.50 8.62
CA ALA A 122 -7.30 3.58 7.64
C ALA A 122 -7.03 4.04 6.19
N ASP A 123 -7.02 5.35 5.99
CA ASP A 123 -6.66 6.00 4.73
C ASP A 123 -5.23 5.73 4.27
N GLU A 124 -4.30 5.61 5.22
CA GLU A 124 -2.92 5.23 4.94
C GLU A 124 -2.87 3.81 4.36
N GLU A 125 -3.63 2.87 4.92
CA GLU A 125 -3.65 1.49 4.43
C GLU A 125 -4.29 1.38 3.03
N MET A 126 -5.30 2.20 2.74
CA MET A 126 -5.90 2.27 1.40
C MET A 126 -4.94 2.86 0.37
N ALA A 127 -4.29 3.97 0.70
CA ALA A 127 -3.33 4.62 -0.17
C ALA A 127 -2.12 3.71 -0.44
N ALA A 128 -1.65 2.99 0.58
CA ALA A 128 -0.63 1.95 0.42
C ALA A 128 -1.11 0.80 -0.46
N GLU A 129 -2.38 0.39 -0.38
CA GLU A 129 -2.93 -0.64 -1.26
C GLU A 129 -3.02 -0.16 -2.73
N GLN A 130 -3.46 1.07 -2.96
CA GLN A 130 -3.46 1.68 -4.29
C GLN A 130 -2.05 1.72 -4.90
N SER A 131 -1.03 2.02 -4.08
CA SER A 131 0.38 1.99 -4.52
C SER A 131 0.82 0.61 -5.01
N VAL A 132 0.34 -0.46 -4.36
CA VAL A 132 0.62 -1.85 -4.75
C VAL A 132 -0.04 -2.18 -6.08
N LEU A 133 -1.30 -1.78 -6.27
CA LEU A 133 -2.03 -2.00 -7.53
C LEU A 133 -1.40 -1.21 -8.69
N GLU A 134 -1.03 0.05 -8.45
CA GLU A 134 -0.34 0.92 -9.41
C GLU A 134 0.97 0.29 -9.90
N HIS A 135 1.80 -0.17 -8.95
CA HIS A 135 3.06 -0.86 -9.23
C HIS A 135 2.84 -2.16 -10.00
N ALA A 136 1.85 -2.98 -9.61
CA ALA A 136 1.56 -4.24 -10.29
C ALA A 136 1.13 -4.02 -11.76
N LEU A 137 0.32 -3.00 -12.04
CA LEU A 137 -0.07 -2.65 -13.40
C LEU A 137 1.14 -2.20 -14.24
N GLN A 138 2.01 -1.34 -13.69
CA GLN A 138 3.24 -0.93 -14.39
C GLN A 138 4.18 -2.13 -14.63
N LYS A 139 4.29 -3.04 -13.66
CA LYS A 139 5.07 -4.28 -13.83
C LYS A 139 4.48 -5.15 -14.94
N ALA A 140 3.16 -5.28 -15.03
CA ALA A 140 2.49 -6.03 -16.10
C ALA A 140 2.64 -5.37 -17.50
N GLU A 141 2.80 -4.04 -17.56
CA GLU A 141 3.13 -3.36 -18.82
C GLU A 141 4.56 -3.69 -19.28
N ALA A 142 5.51 -3.82 -18.34
CA ALA A 142 6.92 -4.09 -18.62
C ALA A 142 7.27 -5.59 -18.80
N ASP A 143 6.56 -6.48 -18.11
CA ASP A 143 6.82 -7.93 -18.07
C ASP A 143 5.61 -8.73 -18.57
N LYS A 144 5.76 -9.31 -19.78
CA LYS A 144 4.72 -10.12 -20.44
C LYS A 144 4.41 -11.42 -19.70
N GLU A 145 5.38 -12.02 -19.01
CA GLU A 145 5.16 -13.24 -18.26
C GLU A 145 4.35 -12.95 -17.00
N PHE A 146 4.72 -11.90 -16.26
CA PHE A 146 3.93 -11.41 -15.13
C PHE A 146 2.53 -11.01 -15.58
N ALA A 147 2.40 -10.32 -16.71
CA ALA A 147 1.11 -9.95 -17.29
C ALA A 147 0.22 -11.18 -17.53
N ALA A 148 0.74 -12.22 -18.20
CA ALA A 148 -0.01 -13.44 -18.48
C ALA A 148 -0.49 -14.13 -17.20
N LYS A 149 0.40 -14.25 -16.21
CA LYS A 149 0.08 -14.80 -14.88
C LYS A 149 -0.99 -13.98 -14.16
N LEU A 150 -0.88 -12.65 -14.18
CA LEU A 150 -1.83 -11.75 -13.55
C LEU A 150 -3.21 -11.80 -14.21
N ARG A 151 -3.28 -11.93 -15.55
CA ARG A 151 -4.55 -12.14 -16.27
C ARG A 151 -5.24 -13.42 -15.81
N GLN A 152 -4.50 -14.52 -15.73
CA GLN A 152 -5.05 -15.80 -15.24
C GLN A 152 -5.56 -15.68 -13.80
N ALA A 153 -4.79 -15.05 -12.91
CA ALA A 153 -5.21 -14.82 -11.52
C ALA A 153 -6.46 -13.92 -11.43
N THR A 154 -6.63 -12.98 -12.35
CA THR A 154 -7.79 -12.07 -12.42
C THR A 154 -9.08 -12.83 -12.74
N ALA A 155 -9.04 -13.84 -13.61
CA ALA A 155 -10.20 -14.69 -13.87
C ALA A 155 -10.67 -15.41 -12.59
N GLY A 156 -9.73 -15.99 -11.83
CA GLY A 156 -10.06 -16.62 -10.55
C GLY A 156 -10.53 -15.63 -9.49
N ALA A 157 -9.97 -14.41 -9.47
CA ALA A 157 -10.43 -13.34 -8.58
C ALA A 157 -11.87 -12.91 -8.88
N ARG A 158 -12.24 -12.83 -10.16
CA ARG A 158 -13.61 -12.54 -10.60
C ARG A 158 -14.59 -13.57 -10.07
N GLU A 159 -14.31 -14.86 -10.28
CA GLU A 159 -15.15 -15.95 -9.78
C GLU A 159 -15.31 -15.90 -8.26
N LEU A 160 -14.21 -15.64 -7.54
CA LEU A 160 -14.22 -15.53 -6.08
C LEU A 160 -15.08 -14.37 -5.58
N VAL A 161 -14.92 -13.18 -6.15
CA VAL A 161 -15.68 -11.98 -5.76
C VAL A 161 -17.16 -12.15 -6.10
N GLU A 162 -17.48 -12.68 -7.28
CA GLU A 162 -18.86 -12.98 -7.66
C GLU A 162 -19.50 -14.01 -6.72
N SER A 163 -18.77 -15.07 -6.37
CA SER A 163 -19.23 -16.10 -5.42
C SER A 163 -19.52 -15.49 -4.04
N ARG A 164 -18.59 -14.71 -3.48
CA ARG A 164 -18.78 -14.02 -2.18
C ARG A 164 -19.96 -13.06 -2.20
N ARG A 165 -20.16 -12.34 -3.31
CA ARG A 165 -21.32 -11.46 -3.49
C ARG A 165 -22.63 -12.23 -3.51
N ARG A 166 -22.68 -13.41 -4.17
CA ARG A 166 -23.87 -14.30 -4.14
C ARG A 166 -24.14 -14.83 -2.73
N MET A 167 -23.09 -15.23 -2.01
CA MET A 167 -23.22 -15.66 -0.61
C MET A 167 -23.76 -14.54 0.29
N GLN A 168 -23.24 -13.33 0.17
CA GLN A 168 -23.73 -12.17 0.93
C GLN A 168 -25.21 -11.88 0.63
N LYS A 169 -25.62 -11.91 -0.64
CA LYS A 169 -27.03 -11.72 -1.03
C LYS A 169 -27.94 -12.79 -0.45
N SER A 170 -27.51 -14.06 -0.51
CA SER A 170 -28.25 -15.18 0.07
C SER A 170 -28.43 -15.03 1.58
N ALA A 171 -27.34 -14.70 2.29
CA ALA A 171 -27.37 -14.48 3.73
C ALA A 171 -28.31 -13.33 4.13
N ARG A 172 -28.27 -12.20 3.41
CA ARG A 172 -29.21 -11.09 3.62
C ARG A 172 -30.66 -11.51 3.41
N GLY A 173 -30.94 -12.34 2.40
CA GLY A 173 -32.27 -12.89 2.15
C GLY A 173 -32.77 -13.82 3.27
N GLN A 174 -31.86 -14.40 4.06
CA GLN A 174 -32.15 -15.25 5.22
C GLN A 174 -32.22 -14.46 6.54
N GLY A 175 -32.18 -13.13 6.49
CA GLY A 175 -32.20 -12.27 7.68
C GLY A 175 -30.85 -12.11 8.38
N ASN A 176 -29.77 -12.70 7.85
CA ASN A 176 -28.43 -12.49 8.39
C ASN A 176 -27.93 -11.12 7.96
N GLN A 177 -27.70 -10.25 8.93
CA GLN A 177 -27.12 -8.91 8.73
C GLN A 177 -25.59 -8.90 8.82
N ASP A 178 -24.96 -10.07 8.96
CA ASP A 178 -23.53 -10.16 9.25
C ASP A 178 -22.68 -9.48 8.15
N PRO A 179 -21.85 -8.48 8.51
CA PRO A 179 -21.02 -7.74 7.56
C PRO A 179 -19.86 -8.57 6.99
N VAL A 180 -19.60 -9.76 7.54
CA VAL A 180 -18.36 -10.54 7.34
C VAL A 180 -18.23 -11.17 5.94
N LEU A 181 -19.30 -11.23 5.16
CA LEU A 181 -19.31 -12.03 3.93
C LEU A 181 -18.67 -11.36 2.71
N PHE A 182 -18.56 -10.03 2.68
CA PHE A 182 -18.00 -9.31 1.54
C PHE A 182 -17.25 -8.04 1.97
N PRO A 183 -16.05 -7.76 1.44
CA PRO A 183 -15.35 -8.55 0.41
C PRO A 183 -14.71 -9.83 0.95
N GLY A 184 -14.63 -9.99 2.29
CA GLY A 184 -13.95 -11.09 2.97
C GLY A 184 -12.42 -11.00 2.86
N MET A 185 -11.71 -11.90 3.55
CA MET A 185 -10.24 -11.88 3.56
C MET A 185 -9.65 -12.07 2.16
N PRO A 186 -8.64 -11.28 1.75
CA PRO A 186 -7.95 -11.49 0.49
C PRO A 186 -7.24 -12.86 0.43
N PRO A 187 -6.99 -13.40 -0.79
CA PRO A 187 -6.18 -14.60 -0.95
C PRO A 187 -4.78 -14.49 -0.31
N LYS A 188 -4.25 -15.65 0.12
CA LYS A 188 -2.89 -15.73 0.69
C LYS A 188 -1.80 -15.62 -0.38
N ASP A 189 -2.04 -16.20 -1.55
CA ASP A 189 -1.11 -16.11 -2.68
C ASP A 189 -0.97 -14.64 -3.14
N PRO A 190 0.26 -14.12 -3.29
CA PRO A 190 0.49 -12.70 -3.61
C PRO A 190 -0.10 -12.27 -4.95
N LEU A 191 -0.02 -13.13 -5.97
CA LEU A 191 -0.53 -12.81 -7.30
C LEU A 191 -2.07 -12.82 -7.29
N ALA A 192 -2.68 -13.81 -6.66
CA ALA A 192 -4.12 -13.87 -6.45
C ALA A 192 -4.63 -12.70 -5.60
N ARG A 193 -3.84 -12.21 -4.63
CA ARG A 193 -4.17 -11.02 -3.84
C ARG A 193 -4.18 -9.75 -4.68
N ILE A 194 -3.18 -9.53 -5.53
CA ILE A 194 -3.18 -8.41 -6.48
C ILE A 194 -4.41 -8.50 -7.39
N ALA A 195 -4.64 -9.66 -8.00
CA ALA A 195 -5.77 -9.87 -8.90
C ALA A 195 -7.12 -9.61 -8.21
N PHE A 196 -7.27 -10.07 -6.97
CA PHE A 196 -8.41 -9.79 -6.11
C PHE A 196 -8.58 -8.28 -5.87
N GLY A 197 -7.50 -7.59 -5.52
CA GLY A 197 -7.50 -6.14 -5.34
C GLY A 197 -7.90 -5.39 -6.62
N LEU A 198 -7.35 -5.75 -7.79
CA LEU A 198 -7.69 -5.14 -9.07
C LEU A 198 -9.17 -5.31 -9.41
N TYR A 199 -9.69 -6.55 -9.33
CA TYR A 199 -11.10 -6.81 -9.65
C TYR A 199 -12.06 -6.15 -8.64
N LEU A 200 -11.69 -6.15 -7.35
CA LEU A 200 -12.49 -5.48 -6.35
C LEU A 200 -12.49 -3.96 -6.54
N PHE A 201 -11.34 -3.38 -6.93
CA PHE A 201 -11.21 -1.94 -7.17
C PHE A 201 -12.03 -1.47 -8.37
N SER A 202 -12.15 -2.28 -9.43
CA SER A 202 -13.01 -1.94 -10.58
C SER A 202 -14.49 -1.93 -10.25
N GLU A 203 -14.91 -2.76 -9.30
CA GLU A 203 -16.30 -2.90 -8.89
C GLU A 203 -16.68 -1.82 -7.86
N ASP A 204 -15.89 -1.72 -6.81
CA ASP A 204 -16.08 -0.78 -5.71
C ASP A 204 -14.74 -0.50 -4.99
N PRO A 205 -14.12 0.67 -5.21
CA PRO A 205 -12.91 1.07 -4.49
C PRO A 205 -13.06 1.05 -2.97
N TYR A 206 -14.25 1.25 -2.41
CA TYR A 206 -14.47 1.19 -0.96
C TYR A 206 -14.48 -0.24 -0.42
N ALA A 207 -14.76 -1.23 -1.25
CA ALA A 207 -14.58 -2.62 -0.85
C ALA A 207 -13.08 -2.96 -0.72
N VAL A 208 -12.22 -2.39 -1.56
CA VAL A 208 -10.75 -2.51 -1.38
C VAL A 208 -10.31 -1.83 -0.08
N TYR A 209 -10.86 -0.66 0.22
CA TYR A 209 -10.60 0.03 1.49
C TYR A 209 -10.93 -0.87 2.69
N ALA A 210 -12.12 -1.48 2.72
CA ALA A 210 -12.52 -2.39 3.80
C ALA A 210 -11.56 -3.58 3.93
N ALA A 211 -11.21 -4.22 2.80
CA ALA A 211 -10.26 -5.33 2.79
C ALA A 211 -8.85 -4.94 3.29
N ALA A 212 -8.39 -3.72 2.95
CA ALA A 212 -7.08 -3.21 3.37
C ALA A 212 -7.03 -2.98 4.90
N VAL A 213 -8.08 -2.35 5.46
CA VAL A 213 -8.22 -2.10 6.91
C VAL A 213 -8.29 -3.41 7.70
N ASP A 214 -9.08 -4.37 7.23
CA ASP A 214 -9.20 -5.69 7.87
C ASP A 214 -7.87 -6.45 7.83
N THR A 215 -7.18 -6.45 6.68
CA THR A 215 -5.87 -7.11 6.53
C THR A 215 -4.80 -6.44 7.40
N ALA A 216 -4.90 -5.15 7.66
CA ALA A 216 -4.02 -4.41 8.56
C ALA A 216 -4.32 -4.69 10.04
N GLY A 217 -5.46 -5.28 10.37
CA GLY A 217 -5.87 -5.52 11.75
C GLY A 217 -6.22 -4.24 12.50
N LEU A 218 -6.50 -3.14 11.80
CA LEU A 218 -6.89 -1.86 12.43
C LEU A 218 -8.32 -1.91 13.01
N GLY A 219 -9.11 -2.92 12.61
CA GLY A 219 -10.48 -3.14 13.07
C GLY A 219 -11.48 -2.08 12.56
N PRO A 220 -12.78 -2.23 12.87
CA PRO A 220 -13.81 -1.28 12.45
C PRO A 220 -13.66 0.10 13.11
N GLU A 221 -12.83 0.19 14.15
CA GLU A 221 -12.56 1.42 14.90
C GLU A 221 -11.28 2.12 14.39
N ALA A 222 -10.80 1.84 13.18
CA ALA A 222 -9.67 2.57 12.60
C ALA A 222 -10.03 4.04 12.37
N VAL A 223 -9.15 4.98 12.73
CA VAL A 223 -9.42 6.41 12.50
C VAL A 223 -9.27 6.73 11.02
N THR A 224 -10.26 7.42 10.47
CA THR A 224 -10.23 7.96 9.12
C THR A 224 -9.79 9.42 9.11
N LEU A 225 -9.22 9.86 7.99
CA LEU A 225 -8.87 11.25 7.72
C LEU A 225 -10.10 12.16 7.81
N THR A 226 -11.27 11.66 7.40
CA THR A 226 -12.54 12.39 7.49
C THR A 226 -12.96 12.60 8.95
N GLU A 227 -12.97 11.55 9.78
CA GLU A 227 -13.27 11.69 11.23
C GLU A 227 -12.30 12.65 11.93
N LEU A 228 -11.01 12.58 11.57
CA LEU A 228 -9.99 13.47 12.11
C LEU A 228 -10.23 14.93 11.72
N LYS A 229 -10.56 15.18 10.45
CA LYS A 229 -10.91 16.51 9.95
C LYS A 229 -12.13 17.08 10.64
N ASP A 230 -13.22 16.30 10.71
CA ASP A 230 -14.47 16.72 11.36
C ASP A 230 -14.24 17.07 12.83
N PHE A 231 -13.40 16.28 13.53
CA PHE A 231 -13.04 16.56 14.92
C PHE A 231 -12.24 17.86 15.08
N LEU A 232 -11.22 18.08 14.25
CA LEU A 232 -10.40 19.29 14.29
C LEU A 232 -11.16 20.54 13.85
N ASP A 233 -12.12 20.42 12.93
CA ASP A 233 -12.97 21.51 12.50
C ASP A 233 -13.94 21.97 13.59
N LEU A 234 -14.40 21.04 14.44
CA LEU A 234 -15.26 21.34 15.58
C LEU A 234 -14.48 21.85 16.80
N HIS A 235 -13.30 21.30 17.08
CA HIS A 235 -12.64 21.43 18.39
C HIS A 235 -11.18 21.89 18.34
N GLY A 236 -10.64 22.28 17.18
CA GLY A 236 -9.20 22.42 16.96
C GLY A 236 -8.41 23.14 18.06
N ALA A 237 -8.89 24.27 18.58
CA ALA A 237 -8.24 25.00 19.66
C ALA A 237 -8.47 24.38 21.07
N ASP A 238 -9.57 23.67 21.25
CA ASP A 238 -10.00 23.05 22.52
C ASP A 238 -9.57 21.58 22.65
N ALA A 239 -8.87 21.02 21.67
CA ALA A 239 -8.28 19.68 21.73
C ALA A 239 -7.33 19.51 22.95
N ALA A 240 -6.76 20.60 23.46
CA ALA A 240 -5.94 20.61 24.67
C ALA A 240 -6.76 20.39 25.97
N ARG A 241 -8.08 20.55 25.92
CA ARG A 241 -9.01 20.41 27.07
C ARG A 241 -9.73 19.06 27.09
N VAL A 242 -9.33 18.12 26.22
CA VAL A 242 -9.92 16.78 26.14
C VAL A 242 -9.79 16.05 27.46
N GLN A 243 -10.92 15.62 28.03
CA GLN A 243 -10.94 14.71 29.17
C GLN A 243 -11.16 13.28 28.70
N TYR A 244 -10.20 12.39 28.98
CA TYR A 244 -10.36 10.98 28.66
C TYR A 244 -11.10 10.23 29.77
N ARG A 245 -12.08 9.40 29.39
CA ARG A 245 -12.91 8.57 30.29
C ARG A 245 -12.93 7.12 29.80
N ALA A 246 -13.38 6.20 30.67
CA ALA A 246 -13.47 4.77 30.37
C ALA A 246 -12.16 4.20 29.78
N ASP A 247 -11.05 4.42 30.50
CA ASP A 247 -9.69 4.00 30.10
C ASP A 247 -9.24 4.58 28.75
N GLY A 248 -9.71 5.79 28.44
CA GLY A 248 -9.41 6.48 27.19
C GLY A 248 -10.20 5.98 25.99
N ARG A 249 -11.21 5.13 26.17
CA ARG A 249 -12.15 4.77 25.08
C ARG A 249 -13.03 5.94 24.68
N LEU A 250 -13.33 6.83 25.62
CA LEU A 250 -14.14 8.02 25.39
C LEU A 250 -13.31 9.28 25.62
N ALA A 251 -13.52 10.27 24.78
CA ALA A 251 -13.03 11.63 24.96
C ALA A 251 -14.22 12.56 25.18
N VAL A 252 -14.14 13.42 26.18
CA VAL A 252 -15.14 14.44 26.48
C VAL A 252 -14.55 15.82 26.20
N VAL A 253 -15.18 16.56 25.30
CA VAL A 253 -14.80 17.93 24.91
C VAL A 253 -16.06 18.79 25.00
N GLU A 254 -16.02 19.83 25.83
CA GLU A 254 -17.17 20.73 26.05
C GLU A 254 -18.49 20.00 26.38
N GLY A 255 -18.41 18.94 27.18
CA GLY A 255 -19.58 18.14 27.57
C GLY A 255 -20.11 17.19 26.49
N ARG A 256 -19.51 17.12 25.30
CA ARG A 256 -19.83 16.16 24.23
C ARG A 256 -18.87 14.98 24.24
N VAL A 257 -19.39 13.80 23.93
CA VAL A 257 -18.64 12.54 23.95
C VAL A 257 -18.22 12.13 22.54
N TYR A 258 -16.94 11.77 22.39
CA TYR A 258 -16.31 11.33 21.14
C TYR A 258 -15.54 10.02 21.34
N PRO A 259 -15.27 9.26 20.27
CA PRO A 259 -14.33 8.15 20.34
C PRO A 259 -12.94 8.64 20.73
N GLY A 260 -12.38 8.08 21.80
CA GLY A 260 -11.09 8.52 22.34
C GLY A 260 -9.92 8.35 21.37
N ARG A 261 -10.05 7.44 20.40
CA ARG A 261 -9.09 7.27 19.29
C ARG A 261 -8.98 8.51 18.41
N VAL A 262 -10.10 9.17 18.09
CA VAL A 262 -10.14 10.32 17.18
C VAL A 262 -9.52 11.51 17.89
N ALA A 263 -9.84 11.70 19.17
CA ALA A 263 -9.20 12.73 19.98
C ALA A 263 -7.69 12.51 20.16
N ARG A 264 -7.23 11.27 20.32
CA ARG A 264 -5.77 10.96 20.34
C ARG A 264 -5.10 11.23 18.99
N ALA A 265 -5.76 10.84 17.90
CA ALA A 265 -5.30 11.14 16.55
C ALA A 265 -5.19 12.65 16.32
N ALA A 266 -6.21 13.40 16.71
CA ALA A 266 -6.21 14.86 16.68
C ALA A 266 -5.08 15.45 17.53
N ALA A 267 -4.81 14.92 18.73
CA ALA A 267 -3.71 15.39 19.57
C ALA A 267 -2.32 15.15 18.93
N ALA A 268 -2.14 14.04 18.20
CA ALA A 268 -0.89 13.74 17.49
C ALA A 268 -0.67 14.67 16.29
N VAL A 269 -1.76 15.04 15.60
CA VAL A 269 -1.74 15.98 14.47
C VAL A 269 -1.72 17.44 14.93
N ARG A 270 -2.20 17.70 16.16
CA ARG A 270 -2.27 18.98 16.89
C ARG A 270 -3.31 19.96 16.35
N ASP A 271 -3.23 20.32 15.08
CA ASP A 271 -4.01 21.41 14.49
C ASP A 271 -4.29 21.19 13.00
N ARG A 272 -4.94 22.18 12.36
CA ARG A 272 -5.25 22.16 10.93
C ARG A 272 -4.00 22.17 10.04
N GLU A 273 -2.89 22.77 10.50
CA GLU A 273 -1.63 22.77 9.73
C GLU A 273 -0.99 21.38 9.75
N GLY A 274 -1.04 20.69 10.90
CA GLY A 274 -0.68 19.29 11.01
C GLY A 274 -1.55 18.40 10.12
N LEU A 275 -2.87 18.67 10.07
CA LEU A 275 -3.78 17.91 9.22
C LEU A 275 -3.43 18.11 7.74
N ALA A 276 -3.19 19.36 7.32
CA ALA A 276 -2.77 19.66 5.95
C ALA A 276 -1.47 18.93 5.58
N ARG A 277 -0.50 18.83 6.49
CA ARG A 277 0.72 18.01 6.27
C ARG A 277 0.42 16.52 6.12
N VAL A 278 -0.53 15.98 6.88
CA VAL A 278 -0.97 14.59 6.73
C VAL A 278 -1.63 14.37 5.37
N GLU A 279 -2.52 15.27 4.95
CA GLU A 279 -3.17 15.24 3.64
C GLU A 279 -2.14 15.31 2.50
N GLU A 280 -1.17 16.22 2.60
CA GLU A 280 -0.07 16.37 1.65
C GLU A 280 0.77 15.09 1.55
N ARG A 281 1.11 14.48 2.69
CA ARG A 281 1.91 13.24 2.76
C ARG A 281 1.17 12.02 2.22
N LEU A 282 -0.14 11.92 2.46
CA LEU A 282 -0.98 10.87 1.87
C LEU A 282 -1.13 11.06 0.34
N GLY A 283 -1.05 12.30 -0.12
CA GLY A 283 -1.21 12.66 -1.52
C GLY A 283 -2.65 12.50 -2.01
N PRO A 284 -2.90 12.64 -3.32
CA PRO A 284 -4.23 12.60 -3.91
C PRO A 284 -4.78 11.17 -4.07
N PHE A 285 -4.52 10.26 -3.13
CA PHE A 285 -4.98 8.86 -3.17
C PHE A 285 -6.51 8.75 -3.23
N ARG A 286 -7.22 9.79 -2.79
CA ARG A 286 -8.64 10.04 -3.07
C ARG A 286 -8.75 11.09 -4.18
N GLY A 287 -9.78 10.97 -5.02
CA GLY A 287 -10.01 11.92 -6.11
C GLY A 287 -9.21 11.59 -7.37
N ALA A 288 -8.28 12.45 -7.79
CA ALA A 288 -7.61 12.32 -9.09
C ALA A 288 -6.81 11.02 -9.24
N ALA A 289 -5.96 10.65 -8.26
CA ALA A 289 -5.17 9.42 -8.38
C ALA A 289 -6.06 8.17 -8.32
N GLN A 290 -7.12 8.19 -7.50
CA GLN A 290 -8.12 7.11 -7.49
C GLN A 290 -8.79 6.96 -8.86
N GLN A 291 -9.20 8.08 -9.48
CA GLN A 291 -9.84 8.08 -10.80
C GLN A 291 -8.89 7.55 -11.89
N ASP A 292 -7.62 7.96 -11.85
CA ASP A 292 -6.62 7.51 -12.81
C ASP A 292 -6.30 6.03 -12.63
N LEU A 293 -6.15 5.57 -11.39
CA LEU A 293 -6.01 4.15 -11.10
C LEU A 293 -7.25 3.37 -11.56
N THR A 294 -8.47 3.86 -11.32
CA THR A 294 -9.70 3.23 -11.80
C THR A 294 -9.70 3.10 -13.32
N LYS A 295 -9.27 4.13 -14.06
CA LYS A 295 -9.14 4.04 -15.53
C LYS A 295 -8.13 2.97 -15.94
N ARG A 296 -6.95 2.92 -15.32
CA ARG A 296 -5.90 1.93 -15.61
C ARG A 296 -6.35 0.51 -15.30
N VAL A 297 -6.97 0.30 -14.14
CA VAL A 297 -7.55 -0.99 -13.73
C VAL A 297 -8.61 -1.43 -14.74
N ASN A 298 -9.56 -0.56 -15.09
CA ASN A 298 -10.62 -0.91 -16.04
C ASN A 298 -10.07 -1.20 -17.45
N ALA A 299 -9.07 -0.45 -17.90
CA ALA A 299 -8.39 -0.72 -19.16
C ALA A 299 -7.67 -2.07 -19.15
N TRP A 300 -6.96 -2.39 -18.05
CA TRP A 300 -6.32 -3.68 -17.84
C TRP A 300 -7.33 -4.82 -17.89
N LEU A 301 -8.42 -4.74 -17.11
CA LEU A 301 -9.43 -5.80 -17.02
C LEU A 301 -10.16 -6.03 -18.35
N ARG A 302 -10.40 -4.99 -19.15
CA ARG A 302 -10.96 -5.16 -20.50
C ARG A 302 -10.01 -5.85 -21.47
N SER A 303 -8.71 -5.79 -21.21
CA SER A 303 -7.69 -6.52 -21.99
C SER A 303 -7.51 -7.97 -21.54
N VAL A 304 -8.19 -8.37 -20.46
CA VAL A 304 -8.24 -9.76 -20.00
C VAL A 304 -9.37 -10.46 -20.78
N PRO A 305 -9.06 -11.46 -21.62
CA PRO A 305 -10.08 -12.21 -22.36
C PRO A 305 -10.97 -13.06 -21.45
#